data_AF-A0A3B3S1Q3-F1
#
_entry.id   AF-A0A3B3S1Q3-F1
#
_cell.length_a   1.000
_cell.length_b   1.000
_cell.length_c   1.000
_cell.angle_alpha   90.00
_cell.angle_beta   90.00
_cell.angle_gamma   90.00
#
_symmetry.space_group_name_H-M   'P 1'
#
loop_
_entity.id
_entity.type
_entity.pdbx_description
1 polymer ?
#
loop_
_entity_poly.entity_id
_entity_poly.type
_entity_poly.pdbx_seq_one_letter_code
_entity_poly.pdbx_strand_id
1 'polypeptide(L)' 'MSVDFKYSLTLSLFYSYWAPGEPNDTGKEEDCAEVYTEHDTVKNWNDKSCSAKLNWICERGGVN' A
#
# COMPACT_ATOMS: atom_id res chain seq x y z
N MET A 1 0.96 5.68 6.44
CA MET A 1 2.38 5.26 6.21
C MET A 1 2.41 4.53 4.87
N SER A 2 3.27 4.87 3.92
CA SER A 2 3.23 4.31 2.56
C SER A 2 4.16 3.10 2.39
N VAL A 3 3.66 2.06 1.71
CA VAL A 3 4.40 0.83 1.41
C VAL A 3 4.67 0.80 -0.10
N ASP A 4 5.93 0.90 -0.48
CA ASP A 4 6.36 0.73 -1.88
C ASP A 4 6.41 -0.78 -2.18
N PHE A 5 5.36 -1.34 -2.79
CA PHE A 5 5.39 -2.72 -3.29
C PHE A 5 6.16 -2.77 -4.61
N LYS A 6 7.48 -2.71 -4.51
CA LYS A 6 8.36 -3.01 -5.62
C LYS A 6 8.69 -4.50 -5.58
N TYR A 7 8.25 -5.20 -6.63
CA TYR A 7 8.60 -6.56 -7.05
C TYR A 7 7.80 -7.75 -6.46
N SER A 8 6.69 -8.13 -7.11
CA SER A 8 6.37 -9.53 -7.54
C SER A 8 4.93 -9.61 -8.07
N LEU A 9 4.75 -9.32 -9.36
CA LEU A 9 3.45 -9.14 -10.04
C LEU A 9 2.59 -10.42 -10.21
N THR A 10 2.89 -11.52 -9.51
CA THR A 10 2.11 -12.76 -9.63
C THR A 10 1.73 -13.41 -8.29
N LEU A 11 2.49 -13.20 -7.22
CA LEU A 11 2.14 -13.73 -5.88
C LEU A 11 1.42 -12.69 -5.00
N SER A 12 1.74 -11.40 -5.19
CA SER A 12 1.19 -10.28 -4.41
C SER A 12 -0.28 -9.96 -4.69
N LEU A 13 -0.88 -10.53 -5.74
CA LEU A 13 -2.30 -10.31 -6.07
C LEU A 13 -3.27 -11.24 -5.30
N PHE A 14 -2.78 -12.33 -4.70
CA PHE A 14 -3.66 -13.29 -4.00
C PHE A 14 -4.07 -12.84 -2.60
N TYR A 15 -3.26 -12.02 -1.95
CA TYR A 15 -3.54 -11.48 -0.63
C TYR A 15 -3.41 -9.96 -0.68
N SER A 16 -4.52 -9.27 -0.43
CA SER A 16 -4.56 -7.82 -0.26
C SER A 16 -5.23 -7.50 1.07
N TYR A 17 -4.90 -6.35 1.63
CA TYR A 17 -5.44 -5.87 2.91
C TYR A 17 -6.17 -4.53 2.73
N TRP A 18 -6.80 -4.33 1.57
CA TRP A 18 -7.61 -3.16 1.25
C TRP A 18 -8.66 -2.90 2.34
N ALA A 19 -8.77 -1.63 2.73
CA ALA A 19 -9.89 -1.17 3.52
C ALA A 19 -11.20 -1.36 2.73
N PRO A 20 -12.35 -1.49 3.41
CA PRO A 20 -13.63 -1.59 2.72
C PRO A 20 -13.86 -0.39 1.80
N GLY A 21 -14.03 -0.65 0.50
CA GLY A 21 -14.21 0.38 -0.52
C GLY A 21 -12.97 0.68 -1.34
N GLU A 22 -11.79 0.18 -0.93
CA GLU A 22 -10.52 0.40 -1.63
C GLU A 22 -10.11 -0.81 -2.50
N PRO A 23 -9.30 -0.59 -3.55
CA PRO A 23 -8.87 0.72 -4.07
C PRO A 23 -10.00 1.43 -4.83
N ASN A 24 -10.06 2.76 -4.74
CA ASN A 24 -11.18 3.56 -5.29
C ASN A 24 -10.79 4.61 -6.35
N ASP A 25 -9.49 4.84 -6.55
CA ASP A 25 -8.88 5.81 -7.47
C ASP A 25 -9.51 7.22 -7.36
N THR A 26 -9.57 7.75 -6.13
CA THR A 26 -10.24 9.04 -5.89
C THR A 26 -9.57 10.15 -6.70
N GLY A 27 -10.36 10.83 -7.54
CA GLY A 27 -9.86 11.90 -8.39
C GLY A 27 -9.04 11.43 -9.59
N LYS A 28 -8.92 10.11 -9.82
CA LYS A 28 -8.12 9.49 -10.89
C LYS A 28 -6.62 9.74 -10.79
N GLU A 29 -6.11 9.77 -9.56
CA GLU A 29 -4.72 10.08 -9.27
C GLU A 29 -4.11 9.19 -8.17
N GLU A 30 -4.80 8.12 -7.73
CA GLU A 30 -4.40 7.31 -6.58
C GLU A 30 -3.89 5.93 -7.00
N ASP A 31 -2.59 5.83 -7.29
CA ASP A 31 -1.96 4.60 -7.82
C ASP A 31 -0.95 3.93 -6.86
N CYS A 32 -0.67 4.54 -5.69
CA CYS A 32 0.31 4.03 -4.72
C CYS A 32 -0.37 3.58 -3.42
N ALA A 33 0.09 2.48 -2.80
CA ALA A 33 -0.53 2.00 -1.58
C ALA A 33 -0.03 2.73 -0.31
N GLU A 34 -0.95 3.08 0.57
CA GLU A 34 -0.67 3.43 1.96
C GLU A 34 -1.39 2.51 2.94
N VAL A 35 -0.90 2.52 4.18
CA VAL A 35 -1.41 1.77 5.32
C VAL A 35 -1.83 2.76 6.40
N TYR A 36 -3.09 2.66 6.85
CA TYR A 36 -3.60 3.34 8.04
C TYR A 36 -3.16 2.57 9.30
N THR A 37 -2.32 3.21 10.12
CA THR A 37 -1.72 2.60 11.32
C THR A 37 -2.68 2.46 12.50
N GLU A 38 -3.73 3.27 12.48
CA GLU A 38 -4.79 3.37 13.47
C GLU A 38 -5.93 2.39 13.23
N HIS A 39 -5.90 1.67 12.10
CA HIS A 39 -6.93 0.70 11.69
C HIS A 39 -6.47 -0.76 11.91
N ASP A 40 -7.42 -1.68 11.74
CA ASP A 40 -7.16 -3.13 11.77
C ASP A 40 -6.12 -3.54 10.72
N THR A 41 -5.15 -4.36 11.12
CA THR A 41 -3.99 -4.72 10.28
C THR A 41 -4.33 -5.53 9.03
N VAL A 42 -5.56 -6.07 8.91
CA VAL A 42 -5.96 -6.84 7.72
C VAL A 42 -6.92 -6.11 6.78
N LYS A 43 -7.33 -4.88 7.10
CA LYS A 43 -8.25 -4.05 6.29
C LYS A 43 -7.93 -2.57 6.40
N ASN A 44 -6.68 -2.20 6.12
CA ASN A 44 -6.18 -0.86 6.34
C ASN A 44 -5.39 -0.27 5.17
N TRP A 45 -5.41 -0.89 3.99
CA TRP A 45 -4.77 -0.30 2.82
C TRP A 45 -5.70 0.67 2.11
N ASN A 46 -5.12 1.74 1.59
CA ASN A 46 -5.75 2.74 0.75
C ASN A 46 -4.86 2.99 -0.48
N ASP A 47 -5.45 3.18 -1.64
CA ASP A 47 -4.74 3.73 -2.78
C ASP A 47 -4.64 5.25 -2.61
N LYS A 48 -3.47 5.79 -2.93
CA LYS A 48 -3.11 7.16 -2.65
C LYS A 48 -2.28 7.73 -3.77
N SER A 49 -2.37 9.05 -3.95
CA SER A 49 -1.53 9.74 -4.91
C SER A 49 -0.07 9.44 -4.63
N CYS A 50 0.64 8.95 -5.64
CA CYS A 50 2.07 8.69 -5.57
C CYS A 50 2.89 9.95 -5.28
N SER A 51 2.31 11.14 -5.49
CA SER A 51 2.94 12.42 -5.16
C SER A 51 2.80 12.82 -3.69
N ALA A 52 2.02 12.08 -2.90
CA ALA A 52 1.78 12.37 -1.49
C ALA A 52 3.08 12.27 -0.68
N LYS A 53 3.32 13.28 0.16
CA LYS A 53 4.49 13.32 1.06
C LYS A 53 4.15 12.66 2.38
N LEU A 54 4.42 11.37 2.48
CA LEU A 54 4.14 10.53 3.65
C LEU A 54 5.43 9.89 4.20
N ASN A 55 5.33 9.31 5.40
CA ASN A 55 6.39 8.45 5.94
C ASN A 55 6.38 7.10 5.21
N TRP A 56 7.56 6.56 4.93
CA TRP A 56 7.76 5.33 4.16
C TRP A 56 8.27 4.18 5.03
N ILE A 57 7.82 2.97 4.71
CA ILE A 57 8.37 1.73 5.25
C ILE A 57 9.37 1.18 4.24
N CYS A 58 10.58 0.86 4.69
CA CYS A 58 11.62 0.28 3.84
C CYS A 58 11.88 -1.17 4.27
N GLU A 59 12.00 -2.08 3.30
CA GLU A 59 12.53 -3.41 3.52
C GLU A 59 13.99 -3.46 3.07
N ARG A 60 14.85 -4.10 3.87
CA ARG A 60 16.20 -4.47 3.44
C ARG A 60 16.23 -6.00 3.32
N GLY A 61 16.55 -6.49 2.13
CA GLY A 61 16.79 -7.92 1.93
C GLY A 61 17.92 -8.41 2.84
N GLY A 62 17.76 -9.59 3.42
CA GLY A 62 18.78 -10.22 4.25
C GLY A 62 20.08 -10.38 3.47
N VAL A 63 21.17 -9.83 4.00
CA VAL A 63 22.53 -10.15 3.55
C VAL A 63 22.95 -11.44 4.26
N ASN A 64 23.34 -12.46 3.48
CA ASN A 64 23.98 -13.67 4.02
C ASN A 64 25.35 -13.34 4.61
#